data_AF-A0A3D3VAD4-F1
#
_entry.id   AF-A0A3D3VAD4-F1
#
_cell.length_a   1.000
_cell.length_b   1.000
_cell.length_c   1.000
_cell.angle_alpha   90.00
_cell.angle_beta   90.00
_cell.angle_gamma   90.00
#
_symmetry.space_group_name_H-M   'P 1'
#
loop_
_entity.id
_entity.type
_entity.pdbx_description
1 polymer ?
#
loop_
_entity_poly.entity_id
_entity_poly.type
_entity_poly.pdbx_seq_one_letter_code
_entity_poly.pdbx_strand_id
1 'polypeptide(L)'
;MRTNTGRVEWRTTYGLQDYAQSVAMMEARVTAIRQEKVDELVWLVEHPPLYTAGTSAQPTDLLDHDRFPVHETGRGGQYTYHGPGQR
;
A
#
# COMPACT_ATOMS: atom_id res chain seq x y z
N MET A 1 -13.94 -3.39 -29.28
CA MET A 1 -13.97 -3.24 -27.81
C MET A 1 -13.66 -4.61 -27.22
N ARG A 2 -12.40 -4.86 -26.83
CA ARG A 2 -12.00 -6.16 -26.26
C ARG A 2 -12.39 -6.16 -24.79
N THR A 3 -13.23 -7.10 -24.37
CA THR A 3 -13.56 -7.33 -22.96
C THR A 3 -12.36 -7.98 -22.31
N ASN A 4 -11.57 -7.22 -21.55
CA ASN A 4 -10.51 -7.78 -20.73
C ASN A 4 -11.15 -8.63 -19.62
N THR A 5 -11.26 -9.95 -19.81
CA THR A 5 -11.64 -10.90 -18.77
C THR A 5 -10.39 -11.35 -17.99
N GLY A 6 -9.48 -10.41 -17.69
CA GLY A 6 -8.26 -10.68 -16.93
C GLY A 6 -8.63 -11.25 -15.56
N ARG A 7 -8.05 -12.40 -15.21
CA ARG A 7 -8.38 -13.10 -13.96
C ARG A 7 -7.61 -12.42 -12.84
N VAL A 8 -8.31 -11.90 -11.83
CA VAL A 8 -7.66 -11.26 -10.66
C VAL A 8 -6.71 -12.26 -10.00
N GLU A 9 -5.42 -11.92 -9.95
CA GLU A 9 -4.42 -12.69 -9.23
C GLU A 9 -4.59 -12.48 -7.72
N TRP A 10 -4.37 -13.53 -6.93
CA TRP A 10 -4.33 -13.48 -5.47
C TRP A 10 -2.95 -13.86 -4.98
N ARG A 11 -2.30 -13.00 -4.20
CA ARG A 11 -0.98 -13.27 -3.62
C ARG A 11 -0.97 -12.94 -2.14
N THR A 12 -0.37 -13.83 -1.36
CA THR A 12 -0.01 -13.57 0.03
C THR A 12 1.50 -13.58 0.15
N THR A 13 2.09 -12.52 0.69
CA THR A 13 3.50 -12.52 1.08
C THR A 13 3.59 -12.68 2.58
N TYR A 14 4.38 -13.67 3.02
CA TYR A 14 4.62 -13.92 4.43
C TYR A 14 5.80 -13.09 4.95
N GLY A 15 5.76 -12.78 6.25
CA GLY A 15 6.73 -11.90 6.89
C GLY A 15 6.42 -10.42 6.68
N LEU A 16 7.24 -9.57 7.29
CA LEU A 16 7.06 -8.12 7.24
C LEU A 16 7.66 -7.57 5.95
N GLN A 17 6.85 -6.84 5.19
CA GLN A 17 7.25 -6.19 3.94
C GLN A 17 7.59 -4.72 4.18
N ASP A 18 8.68 -4.26 3.58
CA ASP A 18 9.01 -2.83 3.58
C ASP A 18 7.91 -2.05 2.84
N TYR A 19 7.49 -0.93 3.43
CA TYR A 19 6.38 -0.14 2.91
C TYR A 19 6.71 0.51 1.57
N ALA A 20 7.89 1.14 1.47
CA ALA A 20 8.30 1.84 0.25
C ALA A 20 8.49 0.87 -0.92
N GLN A 21 9.10 -0.29 -0.67
CA GLN A 21 9.21 -1.36 -1.67
C GLN A 21 7.85 -1.90 -2.10
N SER A 22 6.92 -2.04 -1.16
CA SER A 22 5.56 -2.50 -1.44
C SER A 22 4.81 -1.51 -2.34
N VAL A 23 4.92 -0.21 -2.07
CA VAL A 23 4.35 0.86 -2.91
C VAL A 23 4.98 0.84 -4.30
N ALA A 24 6.31 0.79 -4.41
CA ALA A 24 7.00 0.76 -5.70
C ALA A 24 6.56 -0.46 -6.56
N MET A 25 6.36 -1.62 -5.93
CA MET A 25 5.83 -2.80 -6.62
C MET A 25 4.39 -2.58 -7.10
N MET A 26 3.52 -2.01 -6.26
CA MET A 26 2.14 -1.68 -6.64
C MET A 26 2.09 -0.68 -7.80
N GLU A 27 2.92 0.37 -7.79
CA GLU A 27 3.00 1.36 -8.87
C GLU A 27 3.46 0.73 -10.20
N ALA A 28 4.47 -0.14 -10.14
CA ALA A 28 4.93 -0.90 -11.30
C ALA A 28 3.83 -1.83 -11.84
N ARG A 29 3.11 -2.53 -10.95
CA ARG A 29 1.98 -3.39 -11.31
C ARG A 29 0.85 -2.60 -11.98
N VAL A 30 0.46 -1.46 -11.41
CA VAL A 30 -0.57 -0.57 -11.98
C VAL A 30 -0.16 -0.07 -13.36
N THR A 31 1.12 0.29 -13.55
CA THR A 31 1.63 0.68 -14.88
C THR A 31 1.52 -0.46 -15.88
N ALA A 32 1.87 -1.68 -15.48
CA ALA A 32 1.76 -2.86 -16.35
C ALA A 32 0.30 -3.24 -16.67
N ILE A 33 -0.62 -3.09 -15.72
CA ILE A 33 -2.07 -3.28 -15.94
C ILE A 33 -2.59 -2.29 -16.98
N ARG A 34 -2.22 -1.00 -16.86
CA ARG A 34 -2.60 0.04 -17.84
C ARG A 34 -2.07 -0.23 -19.25
N GLN A 35 -0.97 -0.98 -19.35
CA GLN A 35 -0.36 -1.40 -20.61
C GLN A 35 -0.90 -2.76 -21.10
N GLU A 36 -1.92 -3.33 -20.43
CA GLU A 36 -2.51 -4.63 -20.74
C GLU A 36 -1.48 -5.79 -20.73
N LYS A 37 -0.39 -5.65 -19.96
CA LYS A 37 0.71 -6.64 -19.90
C LYS A 37 0.52 -7.71 -18.83
N VAL A 38 -0.26 -7.40 -17.81
CA VAL A 38 -0.51 -8.27 -16.64
C VAL A 38 -1.92 -8.05 -16.12
N ASP A 39 -2.44 -9.01 -15.37
CA ASP A 39 -3.78 -8.96 -14.78
C ASP A 39 -3.85 -8.05 -13.54
N GLU A 40 -5.03 -7.89 -12.94
CA GLU A 40 -5.17 -7.25 -11.62
C GLU A 40 -4.59 -8.14 -10.51
N LEU A 41 -4.33 -7.58 -9.33
CA LEU A 41 -3.75 -8.29 -8.20
C LEU A 41 -4.39 -7.84 -6.88
N VAL A 42 -4.87 -8.79 -6.10
CA VAL A 42 -5.09 -8.62 -4.66
C VAL A 42 -3.86 -9.16 -3.92
N TRP A 43 -3.19 -8.29 -3.18
CA TRP A 43 -1.96 -8.62 -2.47
C TRP A 43 -2.13 -8.43 -0.96
N LEU A 44 -1.99 -9.53 -0.22
CA LEU A 44 -2.03 -9.54 1.23
C LEU A 44 -0.61 -9.51 1.80
N VAL A 45 -0.35 -8.52 2.65
CA VAL A 45 0.97 -8.25 3.25
C VAL A 45 0.81 -7.81 4.71
N GLU A 46 1.91 -7.80 5.44
CA GLU A 46 2.02 -7.15 6.76
C GLU A 46 3.26 -6.26 6.73
N HIS A 47 3.25 -5.13 7.45
CA HIS A 47 4.38 -4.19 7.49
C HIS A 47 5.07 -4.16 8.86
N PRO A 48 6.35 -3.76 8.95
CA PRO A 48 6.91 -3.25 10.20
C PRO A 48 6.04 -2.10 10.77
N PRO A 49 6.08 -1.84 12.08
CA PRO A 49 5.34 -0.74 12.70
C PRO A 49 5.63 0.60 12.02
N LEU A 50 4.60 1.26 11.48
CA LEU A 50 4.69 2.53 10.78
C LEU A 50 3.37 3.30 10.80
N TYR A 51 3.46 4.60 10.51
CA TYR A 51 2.30 5.42 10.17
C TYR A 51 2.29 5.76 8.68
N THR A 52 1.10 5.86 8.10
CA THR A 52 0.91 6.52 6.80
C THR A 52 0.07 7.77 6.97
N ALA A 53 0.48 8.87 6.33
CA ALA A 53 -0.28 10.10 6.25
C ALA A 53 -1.07 10.13 4.94
N GLY A 54 -2.40 10.13 5.01
CA GLY A 54 -3.24 10.36 3.84
C GLY A 54 -3.37 11.84 3.50
N THR A 55 -4.07 12.15 2.42
CA THR A 55 -4.21 13.52 1.88
C THR A 55 -4.92 14.51 2.80
N SER A 56 -5.57 14.05 3.87
CA SER A 56 -6.26 14.89 4.85
C SER A 56 -5.57 14.91 6.22
N ALA A 57 -4.38 14.31 6.34
CA ALA A 57 -3.62 14.29 7.59
C ALA A 57 -3.10 15.69 7.93
N GLN A 58 -3.29 16.12 9.19
CA GLN A 58 -2.72 17.36 9.71
C GLN A 58 -1.59 17.03 10.69
N PRO A 59 -0.39 17.62 10.58
CA PRO A 59 0.74 17.30 11.45
C PRO A 59 0.38 17.29 12.95
N THR A 60 -0.49 18.19 13.39
CA THR A 60 -0.94 18.29 14.79
C THR A 60 -1.76 17.10 15.31
N ASP A 61 -2.28 16.25 14.42
CA ASP A 61 -3.11 15.09 14.80
C ASP A 61 -2.25 13.90 15.27
N LEU A 62 -0.94 13.91 14.99
CA LEU A 62 -0.04 12.84 15.41
C LEU A 62 0.63 13.22 16.74
N LEU A 63 0.33 12.47 17.79
CA LEU A 63 0.81 12.81 19.14
C LEU A 63 2.30 12.55 19.37
N ASP A 64 2.84 11.49 18.76
CA ASP A 64 4.22 11.03 18.96
C ASP A 64 4.85 10.75 17.58
N HIS A 65 5.40 11.81 16.99
CA HIS A 65 5.94 11.80 15.63
C HIS A 65 7.16 10.90 15.47
N ASP A 66 7.91 10.68 16.54
CA ASP A 66 9.20 9.96 16.49
C ASP A 66 9.07 8.47 16.84
N ARG A 67 7.86 8.03 17.25
CA ARG A 67 7.62 6.65 17.65
C ARG A 67 7.83 5.65 16.52
N PHE A 68 7.36 5.97 15.33
CA PHE A 68 7.45 5.11 14.15
C PHE A 68 7.67 5.94 12.87
N PRO A 69 8.29 5.37 11.82
CA PRO A 69 8.41 6.03 10.53
C PRO A 69 7.04 6.46 9.99
N VAL A 70 6.98 7.67 9.45
CA VAL A 70 5.78 8.21 8.80
C VAL A 70 6.01 8.27 7.29
N HIS A 71 5.12 7.67 6.53
CA HIS A 71 5.13 7.72 5.06
C HIS A 71 3.97 8.58 4.56
N GLU A 72 4.26 9.61 3.77
CA GLU A 72 3.22 10.35 3.05
C GLU A 72 2.67 9.51 1.90
N THR A 73 1.36 9.60 1.67
CA THR A 73 0.67 8.77 0.69
C THR A 73 -0.40 9.58 -0.05
N GLY A 74 -0.71 9.16 -1.29
CA GLY A 74 -1.82 9.73 -2.05
C GLY A 74 -3.21 9.21 -1.66
N ARG A 75 -3.33 8.38 -0.61
CA ARG A 75 -4.61 7.81 -0.19
C ARG A 75 -5.47 8.86 0.51
N GLY A 76 -6.80 8.74 0.42
CA GLY A 76 -7.71 9.56 1.22
C GLY A 76 -7.59 9.29 2.74
N GLY A 77 -8.03 10.25 3.55
CA GLY A 77 -8.11 10.14 5.01
C GLY A 77 -6.90 10.73 5.76
N GLN A 78 -6.91 10.58 7.08
CA GLN A 78 -5.87 11.09 7.99
C GLN A 78 -4.76 10.04 8.19
N TYR A 79 -4.02 10.11 9.32
CA TYR A 79 -3.06 9.10 9.73
C TYR A 79 -3.72 7.74 9.95
N THR A 80 -2.98 6.67 9.66
CA THR A 80 -3.30 5.32 10.14
C THR A 80 -2.04 4.55 10.49
N TYR A 81 -2.17 3.56 11.35
CA TYR A 81 -1.11 2.67 11.77
C TYR A 81 -1.13 1.37 10.97
N HIS A 82 0.05 0.88 10.63
CA HIS A 82 0.29 -0.46 10.12
C HIS A 82 1.37 -1.15 10.94
N GLY A 83 1.24 -2.46 11.13
CA GLY A 83 2.22 -3.23 11.87
C GLY A 83 1.92 -4.72 11.92
N PRO A 84 2.74 -5.51 12.63
CA PRO A 84 2.57 -6.96 12.76
C PRO A 84 1.18 -7.33 13.29
N GLY A 85 0.55 -8.33 12.67
CA GLY A 85 -0.80 -8.79 13.01
C GLY A 85 -1.94 -8.06 12.30
N GLN A 86 -1.64 -7.06 11.47
CA GLN A 86 -2.61 -6.41 10.57
C GLN A 86 -2.31 -6.78 9.12
N ARG A 87 -3.25 -7.45 8.45
CA ARG A 87 -3.19 -7.87 7.05
C ARG A 87 -4.45 -7.46 6.30
#